data_AF-A0A7K0EBF2-F1
#
_entry.id   AF-A0A7K0EBF2-F1
#
_cell.length_a   1.000
_cell.length_b   1.000
_cell.length_c   1.000
_cell.angle_alpha   90.00
_cell.angle_beta   90.00
_cell.angle_gamma   90.00
#
_symmetry.space_group_name_H-M   'P 1'
#
loop_
_entity.id
_entity.type
_entity.pdbx_description
1 polymer ?
#
loop_
_entity_poly.entity_id
_entity_poly.type
_entity_poly.pdbx_seq_one_letter_code
_entity_poly.pdbx_strand_id
1 'polypeptide(L)'
;MRINRIKLLIFLFSIFHIQVESQIIEKSYTSENLQIIPISANSFIHVSYINTNDFGKVACNGLVYIKNNEAIVFDTPTNNEVSKELINWILNVKKSSVKAIVVNHHHSDCLGGLEAFHNNEIPSYANNKTIELAIAKKYKPPINGFDLKQELTIGGEKIRNIYFGEAHTIDNIISYISSEELIYGGCMIKSLKASKGNLEDANLRDWSNTIQKIKDHYPNVKTIIPGHGDYGNSELLDYTIALFKVQ
;
A
#
# COMPACT_ATOMS: atom_id res chain seq x y z
N MET A 1 13.83 -83.16 5.70
CA MET A 1 14.29 -82.23 6.76
C MET A 1 14.26 -80.81 6.23
N ARG A 2 13.45 -79.94 6.83
CA ARG A 2 13.24 -78.52 6.44
C ARG A 2 14.43 -77.67 6.87
N ILE A 3 14.91 -76.79 5.98
CA ILE A 3 15.76 -75.64 6.34
C ILE A 3 14.94 -74.38 6.06
N ASN A 4 14.63 -73.64 7.13
CA ASN A 4 13.88 -72.39 7.10
C ASN A 4 14.76 -71.27 6.53
N ARG A 5 14.27 -70.54 5.51
CA ARG A 5 14.88 -69.30 5.04
C ARG A 5 14.24 -68.11 5.76
N ILE A 6 15.02 -67.42 6.57
CA ILE A 6 14.67 -66.13 7.19
C ILE A 6 14.74 -65.07 6.08
N LYS A 7 13.63 -64.36 5.82
CA LYS A 7 13.62 -63.17 4.96
C LYS A 7 13.87 -61.94 5.84
N LEU A 8 15.05 -61.33 5.69
CA LEU A 8 15.40 -60.05 6.29
C LEU A 8 14.72 -58.94 5.47
N LEU A 9 13.77 -58.22 6.08
CA LEU A 9 13.13 -57.04 5.47
C LEU A 9 13.94 -55.80 5.89
N ILE A 10 14.61 -55.15 4.94
CA ILE A 10 15.31 -53.88 5.18
C ILE A 10 14.33 -52.75 4.81
N PHE A 11 13.92 -51.97 5.81
CA PHE A 11 13.07 -50.80 5.63
C PHE A 11 13.98 -49.59 5.42
N LEU A 12 14.06 -49.08 4.18
CA LEU A 12 14.75 -47.82 3.86
C LEU A 12 13.85 -46.64 4.24
N PHE A 13 14.18 -45.98 5.34
CA PHE A 13 13.60 -44.68 5.70
C PHE A 13 14.21 -43.60 4.80
N SER A 14 13.47 -43.16 3.78
CA SER A 14 13.80 -41.98 2.99
C SER A 14 13.45 -40.72 3.80
N ILE A 15 14.47 -40.05 4.33
CA ILE A 15 14.34 -38.75 4.98
C ILE A 15 14.07 -37.71 3.89
N PHE A 16 12.83 -37.25 3.77
CA PHE A 16 12.49 -36.08 2.97
C PHE A 16 13.00 -34.84 3.71
N HIS A 17 14.12 -34.29 3.26
CA HIS A 17 14.53 -32.94 3.63
C HIS A 17 13.58 -31.94 2.96
N ILE A 18 12.63 -31.41 3.73
CA ILE A 18 11.88 -30.22 3.35
C ILE A 18 12.86 -29.05 3.47
N GLN A 19 13.39 -28.61 2.33
CA GLN A 19 14.07 -27.32 2.24
C GLN A 19 13.01 -26.23 2.32
N VAL A 20 13.00 -25.50 3.44
CA VAL A 20 12.26 -24.24 3.55
C VAL A 20 13.06 -23.20 2.79
N GLU A 21 12.66 -22.91 1.56
CA GLU A 21 13.24 -21.85 0.75
C GLU A 21 12.64 -20.52 1.21
N SER A 22 13.46 -19.62 1.77
CA SER A 22 12.98 -18.28 2.08
C SER A 22 12.71 -17.56 0.76
N GLN A 23 11.48 -17.13 0.52
CA GLN A 23 11.12 -16.38 -0.68
C GLN A 23 11.92 -15.06 -0.72
N ILE A 24 12.96 -15.01 -1.55
CA ILE A 24 13.60 -13.76 -1.93
C ILE A 24 12.58 -13.02 -2.78
N ILE A 25 12.00 -11.95 -2.23
CA ILE A 25 11.11 -11.07 -2.99
C ILE A 25 11.98 -10.37 -4.04
N GLU A 26 11.93 -10.85 -5.28
CA GLU A 26 12.66 -10.27 -6.40
C GLU A 26 12.07 -8.88 -6.69
N LYS A 27 12.86 -7.84 -6.45
CA LYS A 27 12.43 -6.46 -6.67
C LYS A 27 12.37 -6.19 -8.17
N SER A 28 11.27 -5.61 -8.65
CA SER A 28 11.13 -5.28 -10.07
C SER A 28 11.96 -4.06 -10.49
N TYR A 29 12.36 -3.22 -9.52
CA TYR A 29 13.25 -2.09 -9.72
C TYR A 29 13.84 -1.66 -8.37
N THR A 30 15.08 -1.17 -8.37
CA THR A 30 15.72 -0.59 -7.18
C THR A 30 16.74 0.47 -7.59
N SER A 31 16.68 1.61 -6.93
CA SER A 31 17.69 2.67 -6.92
C SER A 31 18.03 3.05 -5.47
N GLU A 32 18.81 4.12 -5.27
CA GLU A 32 19.12 4.66 -3.95
C GLU A 32 17.86 5.13 -3.20
N ASN A 33 16.89 5.67 -3.93
CA ASN A 33 15.75 6.39 -3.35
C ASN A 33 14.39 5.75 -3.64
N LEU A 34 14.32 4.79 -4.57
CA LEU A 34 13.10 4.10 -4.97
C LEU A 34 13.30 2.58 -4.99
N GLN A 35 12.38 1.86 -4.38
CA GLN A 35 12.24 0.41 -4.58
C GLN A 35 10.86 0.11 -5.14
N ILE A 36 10.78 -0.85 -6.05
CA ILE A 36 9.50 -1.33 -6.57
C ILE A 36 9.41 -2.83 -6.36
N ILE A 37 8.41 -3.23 -5.60
CA ILE A 37 8.23 -4.60 -5.11
C ILE A 37 6.95 -5.17 -5.73
N PRO A 38 7.03 -6.23 -6.56
CA PRO A 38 5.85 -6.86 -7.11
C PRO A 38 5.06 -7.59 -6.02
N ILE A 39 3.73 -7.43 -6.05
CA ILE A 39 2.78 -8.13 -5.17
C ILE A 39 1.93 -9.11 -5.97
N SER A 40 1.57 -8.72 -7.19
CA SER A 40 0.83 -9.52 -8.16
C SER A 40 1.35 -9.22 -9.57
N ALA A 41 0.70 -9.78 -10.59
CA ALA A 41 1.01 -9.43 -11.98
C ALA A 41 0.78 -7.94 -12.30
N ASN A 42 -0.18 -7.29 -11.62
CA ASN A 42 -0.60 -5.92 -11.92
C ASN A 42 -0.28 -4.92 -10.80
N SER A 43 -0.04 -5.38 -9.57
CA SER A 43 0.17 -4.51 -8.39
C SER A 43 1.62 -4.52 -7.91
N PHE A 44 2.15 -3.33 -7.64
CA PHE A 44 3.53 -3.11 -7.21
C PHE A 44 3.56 -2.09 -6.06
N ILE A 45 4.23 -2.39 -4.95
CA ILE A 45 4.54 -1.38 -3.93
C ILE A 45 5.69 -0.53 -4.44
N HIS A 46 5.54 0.78 -4.41
CA HIS A 46 6.69 1.69 -4.52
C HIS A 46 7.08 2.15 -3.12
N VAL A 47 8.37 2.07 -2.80
CA VAL A 47 8.92 2.45 -1.49
C VAL A 47 9.93 3.57 -1.71
N SER A 48 9.69 4.70 -1.08
CA SER A 48 10.63 5.84 -1.02
C SER A 48 10.83 6.28 0.43
N TYR A 49 11.66 7.28 0.67
CA TYR A 49 12.13 7.59 2.03
C TYR A 49 11.96 9.06 2.41
N ILE A 50 11.56 9.31 3.65
CA ILE A 50 11.62 10.63 4.30
C ILE A 50 12.68 10.59 5.40
N ASN A 51 13.51 11.63 5.47
CA ASN A 51 14.32 11.87 6.66
C ASN A 51 13.53 12.73 7.64
N THR A 52 13.25 12.19 8.81
CA THR A 52 12.52 12.85 9.90
C THR A 52 13.45 13.05 11.08
N ASN A 53 13.19 14.08 11.89
CA ASN A 53 13.98 14.33 13.11
C ASN A 53 13.73 13.25 14.16
N ASP A 54 12.47 12.82 14.34
CA ASP A 54 12.07 11.94 15.44
C ASP A 54 12.16 10.45 15.11
N PHE A 55 12.11 10.07 13.82
CA PHE A 55 12.08 8.67 13.36
C PHE A 55 13.21 8.31 12.39
N GLY A 56 14.13 9.25 12.10
CA GLY A 56 15.23 9.03 11.17
C GLY A 56 14.76 8.81 9.73
N LYS A 57 15.42 7.91 8.99
CA LYS A 57 15.05 7.54 7.61
C LYS A 57 13.86 6.58 7.63
N VAL A 58 12.68 7.10 7.32
CA VAL A 58 11.40 6.37 7.32
C VAL A 58 11.07 5.91 5.90
N ALA A 59 10.76 4.63 5.74
CA ALA A 59 10.26 4.07 4.49
C ALA A 59 8.75 4.36 4.34
N CYS A 60 8.35 4.90 3.20
CA CYS A 60 6.98 5.26 2.85
C CYS A 60 6.54 4.43 1.65
N ASN A 61 5.45 3.68 1.83
CA ASN A 61 4.86 2.85 0.80
C ASN A 61 3.78 3.63 0.06
N GLY A 62 3.79 3.56 -1.26
CA GLY A 62 2.60 3.70 -2.07
C GLY A 62 2.40 2.49 -2.99
N LEU A 63 1.40 2.56 -3.85
CA LEU A 63 1.02 1.45 -4.73
C LEU A 63 0.95 1.92 -6.18
N VAL A 64 1.37 1.06 -7.10
CA VAL A 64 1.09 1.19 -8.52
C VAL A 64 0.27 0.00 -8.96
N TYR A 65 -0.84 0.24 -9.63
CA TYR A 65 -1.62 -0.78 -10.31
C TYR A 65 -1.59 -0.55 -11.82
N ILE A 66 -1.30 -1.60 -12.60
CA ILE A 66 -1.14 -1.52 -14.05
C ILE A 66 -1.91 -2.64 -14.73
N LYS A 67 -2.84 -2.29 -15.62
CA LYS A 67 -3.56 -3.25 -16.46
C LYS A 67 -3.86 -2.66 -17.82
N ASN A 68 -3.74 -3.47 -18.89
CA ASN A 68 -4.01 -3.05 -20.27
C ASN A 68 -3.30 -1.74 -20.66
N ASN A 69 -2.03 -1.60 -20.27
CA ASN A 69 -1.18 -0.42 -20.49
C ASN A 69 -1.69 0.89 -19.84
N GLU A 70 -2.63 0.79 -18.91
CA GLU A 70 -3.08 1.90 -18.07
C GLU A 70 -2.62 1.68 -16.64
N ALA A 71 -2.11 2.74 -16.02
CA ALA A 71 -1.61 2.72 -14.66
C ALA A 71 -2.35 3.74 -13.79
N ILE A 72 -2.49 3.40 -12.51
CA ILE A 72 -2.84 4.34 -11.45
C ILE A 72 -1.78 4.26 -10.36
N VAL A 73 -1.49 5.39 -9.74
CA VAL A 73 -0.59 5.48 -8.59
C VAL A 73 -1.39 5.89 -7.36
N PHE A 74 -1.11 5.26 -6.24
CA PHE A 74 -1.61 5.64 -4.92
C PHE A 74 -0.43 6.14 -4.11
N ASP A 75 -0.56 7.37 -3.65
CA ASP A 75 0.49 8.18 -3.03
C ASP A 75 1.72 8.42 -3.91
N THR A 76 2.24 9.64 -3.88
CA THR A 76 3.49 9.99 -4.55
C THR A 76 4.66 9.40 -3.78
N PRO A 77 5.79 9.09 -4.43
CA PRO A 77 7.06 9.11 -3.73
C PRO A 77 7.28 10.45 -2.99
N THR A 78 8.14 10.43 -1.99
CA THR A 78 8.24 11.49 -0.97
C THR A 78 8.66 12.87 -1.48
N ASN A 79 9.11 12.97 -2.74
CA ASN A 79 9.41 14.23 -3.40
C ASN A 79 9.28 14.14 -4.94
N ASN A 80 9.39 15.29 -5.62
CA ASN A 80 9.26 15.41 -7.06
C ASN A 80 10.33 14.64 -7.87
N GLU A 81 11.56 14.49 -7.36
CA GLU A 81 12.65 13.81 -8.06
C GLU A 81 12.37 12.31 -8.15
N VAL A 82 12.09 11.67 -7.00
CA VAL A 82 11.76 10.25 -6.93
C VAL A 82 10.41 9.96 -7.62
N SER A 83 9.48 10.92 -7.63
CA SER A 83 8.24 10.80 -8.38
C SER A 83 8.46 10.78 -9.90
N LYS A 84 9.38 11.59 -10.43
CA LYS A 84 9.77 11.51 -11.85
C LYS A 84 10.39 10.15 -12.18
N GLU A 85 11.19 9.60 -11.28
CA GLU A 85 11.77 8.26 -11.41
C GLU A 85 10.69 7.18 -11.51
N LEU A 86 9.69 7.20 -10.61
CA LEU A 86 8.55 6.30 -10.65
C LEU A 86 7.75 6.44 -11.95
N ILE A 87 7.41 7.66 -12.35
CA ILE A 87 6.70 7.94 -13.60
C ILE A 87 7.48 7.38 -14.79
N ASN A 88 8.79 7.62 -14.84
CA ASN A 88 9.66 7.10 -15.90
C ASN A 88 9.70 5.57 -15.94
N TRP A 89 9.70 4.89 -14.78
CA TRP A 89 9.60 3.44 -14.75
C TRP A 89 8.27 2.95 -15.33
N ILE A 90 7.15 3.58 -14.99
CA ILE A 90 5.82 3.22 -15.53
C ILE A 90 5.79 3.42 -17.06
N LEU A 91 6.20 4.60 -17.54
CA LEU A 91 6.15 4.96 -18.95
C LEU A 91 7.14 4.13 -19.79
N ASN A 92 8.39 4.00 -19.34
CA ASN A 92 9.48 3.48 -20.17
C ASN A 92 9.76 1.99 -19.95
N VAL A 93 9.54 1.45 -18.75
CA VAL A 93 9.78 0.03 -18.44
C VAL A 93 8.49 -0.76 -18.57
N LYS A 94 7.41 -0.32 -17.91
CA LYS A 94 6.10 -0.99 -17.98
C LYS A 94 5.29 -0.62 -19.23
N LYS A 95 5.80 0.30 -20.06
CA LYS A 95 5.17 0.75 -21.31
C LYS A 95 3.68 1.09 -21.13
N SER A 96 3.37 1.78 -20.03
CA SER A 96 2.01 2.07 -19.60
C SER A 96 1.83 3.57 -19.36
N SER A 97 0.61 4.08 -19.58
CA SER A 97 0.26 5.48 -19.35
C SER A 97 -0.35 5.64 -17.95
N VAL A 98 0.15 6.59 -17.16
CA VAL A 98 -0.45 6.92 -15.85
C VAL A 98 -1.72 7.73 -16.10
N LYS A 99 -2.87 7.17 -15.75
CA LYS A 99 -4.20 7.78 -15.96
C LYS A 99 -4.68 8.58 -14.78
N ALA A 100 -4.20 8.27 -13.57
CA ALA A 100 -4.58 8.96 -12.36
C ALA A 100 -3.52 8.77 -11.27
N ILE A 101 -3.49 9.72 -10.34
CA ILE A 101 -2.89 9.54 -9.01
C ILE A 101 -3.94 9.81 -7.94
N VAL A 102 -3.99 8.97 -6.91
CA VAL A 102 -4.89 9.11 -5.77
C VAL A 102 -4.05 9.36 -4.53
N VAL A 103 -4.34 10.45 -3.82
CA VAL A 103 -3.65 10.83 -2.58
C VAL A 103 -4.47 10.32 -1.39
N ASN A 104 -3.81 9.62 -0.47
CA ASN A 104 -4.39 9.01 0.71
C ASN A 104 -4.83 10.05 1.74
N HIS A 105 -3.93 10.98 2.07
CA HIS A 105 -4.18 12.10 2.97
C HIS A 105 -3.16 13.23 2.73
N HIS A 106 -3.28 14.32 3.47
CA HIS A 106 -2.57 15.57 3.19
C HIS A 106 -1.07 15.62 3.58
N HIS A 107 -0.50 14.54 4.16
CA HIS A 107 0.92 14.52 4.57
C HIS A 107 1.86 14.35 3.36
N SER A 108 3.12 14.73 3.54
CA SER A 108 4.11 14.80 2.46
C SER A 108 4.55 13.43 1.92
N ASP A 109 4.39 12.36 2.68
CA ASP A 109 4.55 10.99 2.19
C ASP A 109 3.46 10.56 1.21
N CYS A 110 2.38 11.32 1.09
CA CYS A 110 1.29 11.05 0.14
C CYS A 110 1.29 11.99 -1.07
N LEU A 111 1.65 13.26 -0.87
CA LEU A 111 1.56 14.30 -1.90
C LEU A 111 2.83 15.14 -2.13
N GLY A 112 3.95 14.78 -1.47
CA GLY A 112 5.21 15.53 -1.55
C GLY A 112 5.81 15.59 -2.96
N GLY A 113 5.46 14.65 -3.83
CA GLY A 113 5.88 14.61 -5.22
C GLY A 113 4.79 14.96 -6.24
N LEU A 114 3.67 15.54 -5.81
CA LEU A 114 2.48 15.67 -6.66
C LEU A 114 2.68 16.59 -7.87
N GLU A 115 3.56 17.57 -7.75
CA GLU A 115 3.89 18.47 -8.85
C GLU A 115 4.55 17.73 -10.03
N ALA A 116 5.35 16.69 -9.78
CA ALA A 116 5.90 15.86 -10.85
C ALA A 116 4.80 15.17 -11.68
N PHE A 117 3.71 14.74 -11.04
CA PHE A 117 2.56 14.15 -11.73
C PHE A 117 1.79 15.20 -12.54
N HIS A 118 1.55 16.38 -11.97
CA HIS A 118 0.87 17.48 -12.67
C HIS A 118 1.64 18.01 -13.87
N ASN A 119 2.97 18.07 -13.78
CA ASN A 119 3.82 18.45 -14.91
C ASN A 119 3.79 17.45 -16.08
N ASN A 120 3.28 16.23 -15.84
CA ASN A 120 3.00 15.21 -16.86
C ASN A 120 1.51 15.14 -17.22
N GLU A 121 0.72 16.17 -16.85
CA GLU A 121 -0.72 16.26 -17.13
C GLU A 121 -1.55 15.11 -16.52
N ILE A 122 -1.03 14.47 -15.46
CA ILE A 122 -1.72 13.36 -14.78
C ILE A 122 -2.75 13.94 -13.80
N PRO A 123 -4.05 13.61 -13.92
CA PRO A 123 -5.07 14.10 -13.01
C PRO A 123 -4.91 13.45 -11.62
N SER A 124 -5.00 14.28 -10.59
CA SER A 124 -4.95 13.81 -9.20
C SER A 124 -6.30 13.85 -8.51
N TYR A 125 -6.54 12.90 -7.62
CA TYR A 125 -7.79 12.70 -6.89
C TYR A 125 -7.51 12.59 -5.39
N ALA A 126 -8.37 13.16 -4.55
CA ALA A 126 -8.30 13.02 -3.11
C ALA A 126 -9.64 13.35 -2.43
N ASN A 127 -9.72 13.13 -1.12
CA ASN A 127 -10.82 13.67 -0.33
C ASN A 127 -10.83 15.22 -0.43
N ASN A 128 -12.00 15.86 -0.43
CA ASN A 128 -12.11 17.32 -0.40
C ASN A 128 -11.37 17.93 0.81
N LYS A 129 -11.40 17.26 1.96
CA LYS A 129 -10.64 17.67 3.16
C LYS A 129 -9.12 17.62 2.91
N THR A 130 -8.62 16.66 2.14
CA THR A 130 -7.21 16.60 1.75
C THR A 130 -6.81 17.83 0.91
N ILE A 131 -7.67 18.24 -0.01
CA ILE A 131 -7.44 19.44 -0.85
C ILE A 131 -7.38 20.69 0.03
N GLU A 132 -8.35 20.87 0.93
CA GLU A 132 -8.38 21.99 1.88
C GLU A 132 -7.10 22.06 2.73
N LEU A 133 -6.69 20.93 3.32
CA LEU A 133 -5.52 20.84 4.17
C LEU A 133 -4.21 21.04 3.40
N ALA A 134 -4.12 20.53 2.16
CA ALA A 134 -2.95 20.75 1.31
C ALA A 134 -2.78 22.24 0.98
N ILE A 135 -3.87 22.95 0.64
CA ILE A 135 -3.83 24.40 0.41
C ILE A 135 -3.39 25.14 1.67
N ALA A 136 -3.98 24.81 2.83
CA ALA A 136 -3.64 25.43 4.11
C ALA A 136 -2.16 25.23 4.50
N LYS A 137 -1.61 24.04 4.22
CA LYS A 137 -0.19 23.71 4.45
C LYS A 137 0.74 24.15 3.29
N LYS A 138 0.22 24.84 2.28
CA LYS A 138 0.96 25.34 1.10
C LYS A 138 1.62 24.24 0.26
N TYR A 139 1.06 23.04 0.28
CA TYR A 139 1.43 21.98 -0.65
C TYR A 139 0.73 22.16 -2.00
N LYS A 140 1.21 21.45 -3.03
CA LYS A 140 0.48 21.32 -4.30
C LYS A 140 -0.80 20.53 -4.04
N PRO A 141 -2.01 21.09 -4.23
CA PRO A 141 -3.23 20.38 -3.89
C PRO A 141 -3.64 19.40 -5.01
N PRO A 142 -4.36 18.32 -4.67
CA PRO A 142 -5.06 17.50 -5.66
C PRO A 142 -6.09 18.30 -6.47
N ILE A 143 -6.32 17.92 -7.72
CA ILE A 143 -7.16 18.68 -8.67
C ILE A 143 -8.63 18.28 -8.55
N ASN A 144 -8.91 17.00 -8.31
CA ASN A 144 -10.26 16.45 -8.27
C ASN A 144 -10.59 15.96 -6.85
N GLY A 145 -11.65 16.50 -6.28
CA GLY A 145 -12.08 16.18 -4.92
C GLY A 145 -13.30 15.27 -4.86
N PHE A 146 -13.46 14.55 -3.75
CA PHE A 146 -14.68 13.81 -3.42
C PHE A 146 -14.90 13.79 -1.89
N ASP A 147 -16.14 13.62 -1.45
CA ASP A 147 -16.45 13.61 0.00
C ASP A 147 -16.37 12.21 0.61
N LEU A 148 -17.12 11.24 0.07
CA LEU A 148 -17.24 9.91 0.67
C LEU A 148 -16.64 8.81 -0.20
N LYS A 149 -16.91 8.85 -1.51
CA LYS A 149 -16.51 7.78 -2.43
C LYS A 149 -16.23 8.34 -3.81
N GLN A 150 -15.26 7.72 -4.47
CA GLN A 150 -14.93 7.94 -5.87
C GLN A 150 -14.60 6.58 -6.51
N GLU A 151 -14.97 6.40 -7.77
CA GLU A 151 -14.68 5.18 -8.54
C GLU A 151 -13.98 5.55 -9.86
N LEU A 152 -12.80 5.00 -10.10
CA LEU A 152 -12.05 5.10 -11.36
C LEU A 152 -12.10 3.77 -12.09
N THR A 153 -12.08 3.83 -13.42
CA THR A 153 -11.86 2.66 -14.27
C THR A 153 -10.47 2.74 -14.88
N ILE A 154 -9.62 1.75 -14.61
CA ILE A 154 -8.22 1.68 -15.06
C ILE A 154 -7.99 0.32 -15.70
N GLY A 155 -7.64 0.29 -16.98
CA GLY A 155 -7.42 -0.96 -17.71
C GLY A 155 -8.66 -1.87 -17.75
N GLY A 156 -9.86 -1.29 -17.63
CA GLY A 156 -11.14 -2.01 -17.53
C GLY A 156 -11.52 -2.46 -16.12
N GLU A 157 -10.72 -2.16 -15.09
CA GLU A 157 -11.00 -2.54 -13.70
C GLU A 157 -11.47 -1.37 -12.84
N LYS A 158 -12.37 -1.67 -11.91
CA LYS A 158 -12.93 -0.68 -10.98
C LYS A 158 -12.07 -0.54 -9.72
N ILE A 159 -11.66 0.69 -9.48
CA ILE A 159 -10.88 1.11 -8.31
C ILE A 159 -11.75 2.04 -7.49
N ARG A 160 -11.93 1.72 -6.20
CA ARG A 160 -12.80 2.47 -5.30
C ARG A 160 -12.00 3.17 -4.22
N ASN A 161 -12.12 4.49 -4.17
CA ASN A 161 -11.48 5.34 -3.18
C ASN A 161 -12.55 5.77 -2.18
N ILE A 162 -12.41 5.44 -0.90
CA ILE A 162 -13.49 5.57 0.08
C ILE A 162 -12.97 6.16 1.39
N TYR A 163 -13.69 7.14 1.90
CA TYR A 163 -13.53 7.69 3.23
C TYR A 163 -14.40 6.92 4.23
N PHE A 164 -13.79 6.28 5.23
CA PHE A 164 -14.49 5.50 6.26
C PHE A 164 -14.65 6.23 7.60
N GLY A 165 -13.99 7.38 7.75
CA GLY A 165 -13.90 8.14 8.98
C GLY A 165 -12.47 8.55 9.31
N GLU A 166 -12.33 9.34 10.37
CA GLU A 166 -11.05 9.84 10.83
C GLU A 166 -10.22 8.72 11.48
N ALA A 167 -8.89 8.79 11.32
CA ALA A 167 -7.97 7.85 11.94
C ALA A 167 -6.56 8.47 12.10
N HIS A 168 -5.61 8.12 11.22
CA HIS A 168 -4.27 8.73 11.21
C HIS A 168 -4.32 10.22 10.92
N THR A 169 -5.26 10.61 10.05
CA THR A 169 -5.68 12.00 9.89
C THR A 169 -7.20 12.08 9.77
N ILE A 170 -7.72 13.29 9.77
CA ILE A 170 -9.15 13.57 9.56
C ILE A 170 -9.60 13.40 8.10
N ASP A 171 -8.66 13.21 7.17
CA ASP A 171 -8.91 13.19 5.72
C ASP A 171 -8.52 11.88 5.04
N ASN A 172 -7.99 10.91 5.79
CA ASN A 172 -7.47 9.67 5.23
C ASN A 172 -8.53 8.81 4.53
N ILE A 173 -8.17 8.22 3.39
CA ILE A 173 -9.04 7.29 2.64
C ILE A 173 -8.39 5.91 2.52
N ILE A 174 -9.14 4.92 2.09
CA ILE A 174 -8.58 3.69 1.52
C ILE A 174 -8.83 3.66 0.01
N SER A 175 -8.02 2.87 -0.70
CA SER A 175 -8.25 2.54 -2.11
C SER A 175 -8.37 1.03 -2.28
N TYR A 176 -9.42 0.55 -2.92
CA TYR A 176 -9.72 -0.87 -3.11
C TYR A 176 -9.72 -1.28 -4.58
N ILE A 177 -8.96 -2.33 -4.92
CA ILE A 177 -8.86 -2.90 -6.27
C ILE A 177 -9.63 -4.23 -6.29
N SER A 178 -10.79 -4.21 -6.94
CA SER A 178 -11.75 -5.32 -6.86
C SER A 178 -11.22 -6.63 -7.42
N SER A 179 -10.48 -6.58 -8.53
CA SER A 179 -9.95 -7.76 -9.21
C SER A 179 -8.88 -8.52 -8.43
N GLU A 180 -8.28 -7.88 -7.42
CA GLU A 180 -7.20 -8.47 -6.62
C GLU A 180 -7.57 -8.60 -5.14
N GLU A 181 -8.79 -8.20 -4.75
CA GLU A 181 -9.23 -8.13 -3.36
C GLU A 181 -8.18 -7.44 -2.48
N LEU A 182 -7.64 -6.33 -2.99
CA LEU A 182 -6.48 -5.61 -2.44
C LEU A 182 -6.90 -4.23 -1.94
N ILE A 183 -6.48 -3.90 -0.71
CA ILE A 183 -6.60 -2.56 -0.12
C ILE A 183 -5.23 -1.89 -0.04
N TYR A 184 -5.11 -0.70 -0.61
CA TYR A 184 -4.12 0.27 -0.17
C TYR A 184 -4.71 1.10 0.97
N GLY A 185 -4.18 0.88 2.17
CA GLY A 185 -4.70 1.46 3.40
C GLY A 185 -4.06 2.78 3.81
N GLY A 186 -2.86 3.07 3.30
CA GLY A 186 -2.07 4.21 3.74
C GLY A 186 -1.77 4.17 5.24
N CYS A 187 -1.49 5.34 5.82
CA CYS A 187 -0.93 5.45 7.17
C CYS A 187 -1.91 5.12 8.30
N MET A 188 -3.22 5.02 8.00
CA MET A 188 -4.23 4.59 8.98
C MET A 188 -4.11 3.11 9.33
N ILE A 189 -3.57 2.27 8.45
CA ILE A 189 -3.32 0.85 8.72
C ILE A 189 -1.86 0.69 9.12
N LYS A 190 -1.61 0.02 10.26
CA LYS A 190 -0.26 -0.25 10.75
C LYS A 190 0.17 -1.68 10.37
N SER A 191 1.43 -1.81 9.96
CA SER A 191 2.07 -3.11 9.81
C SER A 191 2.20 -3.82 11.16
N LEU A 192 2.30 -5.15 11.14
CA LEU A 192 2.46 -5.93 12.36
C LEU A 192 3.70 -5.47 13.14
N LYS A 193 3.58 -5.39 14.47
CA LYS A 193 4.62 -4.92 15.41
C LYS A 193 5.00 -3.45 15.28
N ALA A 194 4.35 -2.67 14.40
CA ALA A 194 4.57 -1.24 14.33
C ALA A 194 4.06 -0.53 15.58
N SER A 195 4.74 0.54 15.99
CA SER A 195 4.24 1.45 17.01
C SER A 195 3.11 2.34 16.45
N LYS A 196 2.56 3.22 17.30
CA LYS A 196 1.52 4.16 16.87
C LYS A 196 2.00 5.18 15.83
N GLY A 197 3.31 5.48 15.80
CA GLY A 197 3.90 6.45 14.88
C GLY A 197 3.54 7.90 15.21
N ASN A 198 3.52 8.77 14.18
CA ASN A 198 3.10 10.16 14.32
C ASN A 198 1.58 10.24 14.60
N LEU A 199 1.19 10.99 15.63
CA LEU A 199 -0.19 11.17 16.08
C LEU A 199 -0.65 12.64 16.07
N GLU A 200 0.15 13.56 15.53
CA GLU A 200 -0.11 15.00 15.58
C GLU A 200 -1.48 15.39 15.00
N ASP A 201 -1.86 14.78 13.88
CA ASP A 201 -3.11 15.04 13.17
C ASP A 201 -4.17 13.93 13.38
N ALA A 202 -3.92 13.00 14.30
CA ALA A 202 -4.72 11.78 14.45
C ALA A 202 -5.97 11.95 15.33
N ASN A 203 -7.06 11.31 14.93
CA ASN A 203 -8.22 11.12 15.80
C ASN A 203 -8.14 9.74 16.48
N LEU A 204 -7.52 9.72 17.67
CA LEU A 204 -7.36 8.49 18.46
C LEU A 204 -8.66 7.88 18.98
N ARG A 205 -9.74 8.68 19.07
CA ARG A 205 -11.04 8.20 19.57
C ARG A 205 -11.76 7.35 18.53
N ASP A 206 -11.64 7.73 17.25
CA ASP A 206 -12.34 7.08 16.15
C ASP A 206 -11.49 6.07 15.37
N TRP A 207 -10.16 6.11 15.51
CA TRP A 207 -9.26 5.29 14.70
C TRP A 207 -9.64 3.81 14.68
N SER A 208 -9.77 3.15 15.83
CA SER A 208 -10.12 1.72 15.87
C SER A 208 -11.51 1.43 15.27
N ASN A 209 -12.48 2.32 15.47
CA ASN A 209 -13.82 2.20 14.87
C ASN A 209 -13.78 2.37 13.35
N THR A 210 -12.96 3.29 12.83
CA THR A 210 -12.74 3.49 11.40
C THR A 210 -12.16 2.22 10.75
N ILE A 211 -11.16 1.60 11.38
CA ILE A 211 -10.59 0.33 10.88
C ILE A 211 -11.60 -0.82 10.97
N GLN A 212 -12.42 -0.87 12.01
CA GLN A 212 -13.49 -1.86 12.12
C GLN A 212 -14.49 -1.75 10.96
N LYS A 213 -14.91 -0.52 10.59
CA LYS A 213 -15.80 -0.30 9.43
C LYS A 213 -15.18 -0.82 8.12
N ILE A 214 -13.87 -0.64 7.93
CA ILE A 214 -13.16 -1.16 6.75
C ILE A 214 -13.19 -2.70 6.75
N LYS A 215 -12.89 -3.31 7.90
CA LYS A 215 -12.92 -4.76 8.07
C LYS A 215 -14.30 -5.36 7.76
N ASP A 216 -15.35 -4.73 8.29
CA ASP A 216 -16.73 -5.18 8.09
C ASP A 216 -17.19 -5.00 6.63
N HIS A 217 -16.72 -3.95 5.95
CA HIS A 217 -17.05 -3.67 4.55
C HIS A 217 -16.31 -4.60 3.57
N TYR A 218 -15.09 -5.04 3.91
CA TYR A 218 -14.26 -5.89 3.05
C TYR A 218 -13.81 -7.18 3.78
N PRO A 219 -14.73 -8.09 4.14
CA PRO A 219 -14.41 -9.28 4.92
C PRO A 219 -13.50 -10.28 4.20
N ASN A 220 -13.44 -10.21 2.86
CA ASN A 220 -12.68 -11.14 2.00
C ASN A 220 -11.39 -10.51 1.45
N VAL A 221 -10.94 -9.36 1.96
CA VAL A 221 -9.69 -8.74 1.51
C VAL A 221 -8.52 -9.72 1.69
N LYS A 222 -7.74 -9.91 0.63
CA LYS A 222 -6.58 -10.81 0.60
C LYS A 222 -5.30 -10.10 0.97
N THR A 223 -5.14 -8.89 0.44
CA THR A 223 -3.89 -8.13 0.56
C THR A 223 -4.18 -6.73 1.06
N ILE A 224 -3.42 -6.30 2.06
CA ILE A 224 -3.51 -4.97 2.66
C ILE A 224 -2.11 -4.37 2.72
N ILE A 225 -1.96 -3.18 2.13
CA ILE A 225 -0.71 -2.44 2.10
C ILE A 225 -0.83 -1.23 3.03
N PRO A 226 -0.07 -1.19 4.16
CA PRO A 226 -0.01 -0.03 5.03
C PRO A 226 0.89 1.06 4.42
N GLY A 227 0.78 2.28 4.93
CA GLY A 227 1.65 3.40 4.51
C GLY A 227 3.11 3.21 4.91
N HIS A 228 3.39 2.37 5.91
CA HIS A 228 4.75 2.04 6.34
C HIS A 228 4.89 0.58 6.78
N GLY A 229 6.05 -0.01 6.45
CA GLY A 229 6.41 -1.39 6.81
C GLY A 229 5.80 -2.43 5.88
N ASP A 230 5.82 -3.69 6.32
CA ASP A 230 5.43 -4.81 5.46
C ASP A 230 3.91 -4.85 5.22
N TYR A 231 3.53 -5.18 3.98
CA TYR A 231 2.15 -5.51 3.64
C TYR A 231 1.77 -6.88 4.20
N GLY A 232 0.47 -7.15 4.28
CA GLY A 232 -0.02 -8.44 4.77
C GLY A 232 -1.46 -8.68 4.34
N ASN A 233 -2.22 -9.34 5.19
CA ASN A 233 -3.63 -9.68 4.99
C ASN A 233 -4.50 -8.93 6.01
N SER A 234 -5.72 -9.42 6.24
CA SER A 234 -6.67 -8.86 7.21
C SER A 234 -6.14 -8.79 8.66
N GLU A 235 -5.08 -9.52 9.03
CA GLU A 235 -4.43 -9.41 10.35
C GLU A 235 -3.91 -8.01 10.64
N LEU A 236 -3.56 -7.22 9.62
CA LEU A 236 -3.15 -5.82 9.81
C LEU A 236 -4.30 -4.96 10.33
N LEU A 237 -5.55 -5.25 9.93
CA LEU A 237 -6.73 -4.55 10.45
C LEU A 237 -6.92 -4.90 11.93
N ASP A 238 -6.84 -6.19 12.27
CA ASP A 238 -6.97 -6.66 13.66
C ASP A 238 -5.89 -6.07 14.57
N TYR A 239 -4.65 -6.07 14.10
CA TYR A 239 -3.53 -5.46 14.80
C TYR A 239 -3.76 -3.96 15.02
N THR A 240 -4.17 -3.23 13.99
CA THR A 240 -4.40 -1.79 14.07
C THR A 240 -5.57 -1.46 15.00
N ILE A 241 -6.67 -2.22 14.95
CA ILE A 241 -7.81 -2.07 15.87
C ILE A 241 -7.34 -2.24 17.32
N ALA A 242 -6.58 -3.30 17.61
CA ALA A 242 -6.06 -3.55 18.95
C ALA A 242 -5.12 -2.43 19.44
N LEU A 243 -4.26 -1.91 18.56
CA LEU A 243 -3.29 -0.86 18.87
C LEU A 243 -3.97 0.48 19.25
N PHE A 244 -5.13 0.78 18.66
CA PHE A 244 -5.88 2.03 18.85
C PHE A 244 -7.22 1.84 19.56
N LYS A 245 -7.43 0.71 20.23
CA LYS A 245 -8.62 0.51 21.06
C LYS A 245 -8.59 1.50 22.20
N VAL A 246 -9.61 2.36 22.27
CA VAL A 246 -9.79 3.29 23.39
C VAL A 246 -10.05 2.46 24.65
N GLN A 247 -9.31 2.74 25.72
CA GLN A 247 -9.52 2.15 27.04
C GLN A 247 -10.71 2.80 27.75
#